data_AF-A0A847DIN4-F1
#
_entry.id   AF-A0A847DIN4-F1
#
_cell.length_a   1.000
_cell.length_b   1.000
_cell.length_c   1.000
_cell.angle_alpha   90.00
_cell.angle_beta   90.00
_cell.angle_gamma   90.00
#
_symmetry.space_group_name_H-M   'P 1'
#
loop_
_entity.id
_entity.type
_entity.pdbx_description
1 polymer ?
#
loop_
_entity_poly.entity_id
_entity_poly.type
_entity_poly.pdbx_seq_one_letter_code
_entity_poly.pdbx_strand_id
1 'polypeptide(L)'
;MAYHFLAGVLRQLRQDGIQYNWQSIRNILSTHVRVTTMFKTDDGSTVNIRNSTVPIMNQVAIYKSLKVKQQPMDRIMIKIPLKKPTTEKCSGENLV
;
A
#
# COMPACT_ATOMS: atom_id res chain seq x y z
N MET A 1 5.41 -26.06 -11.12
CA MET A 1 5.88 -24.78 -11.71
C MET A 1 6.19 -23.70 -10.69
N ALA A 2 5.34 -23.45 -9.68
CA ALA A 2 5.62 -22.44 -8.64
C ALA A 2 6.94 -22.68 -7.85
N TYR A 3 7.31 -23.94 -7.61
CA TYR A 3 8.55 -24.28 -6.92
C TYR A 3 9.81 -23.84 -7.68
N HIS A 4 9.85 -24.00 -9.01
CA HIS A 4 11.02 -23.61 -9.80
C HIS A 4 11.23 -22.10 -9.82
N PHE A 5 10.13 -21.33 -9.88
CA PHE A 5 10.20 -19.89 -9.77
C PHE A 5 10.76 -19.48 -8.41
N LEU A 6 10.21 -20.03 -7.31
CA LEU A 6 10.71 -19.78 -5.96
C LEU A 6 12.18 -20.19 -5.81
N ALA A 7 12.56 -21.36 -6.32
CA ALA A 7 13.93 -21.85 -6.29
C ALA A 7 14.89 -20.92 -7.06
N GLY A 8 14.45 -20.34 -8.17
CA GLY A 8 15.20 -19.33 -8.92
C GLY A 8 15.44 -18.06 -8.10
N VAL A 9 14.38 -17.52 -7.47
CA VAL A 9 14.47 -16.35 -6.58
C VAL A 9 15.41 -16.63 -5.40
N LEU A 10 15.26 -17.78 -4.74
CA LEU A 10 16.12 -18.19 -3.62
C LEU A 10 17.58 -18.38 -4.05
N ARG A 11 17.82 -18.92 -5.25
CA ARG A 11 19.18 -19.07 -5.79
C ARG A 11 19.83 -17.72 -6.03
N GLN A 12 19.10 -16.75 -6.58
CA GLN A 12 19.60 -15.39 -6.77
C GLN A 12 19.98 -14.74 -5.42
N LEU A 13 19.10 -14.86 -4.42
CA LEU A 13 19.36 -14.32 -3.07
C LEU A 13 20.60 -14.94 -2.42
N ARG A 14 20.79 -16.26 -2.59
CA ARG A 14 21.96 -16.97 -2.05
C ARG A 14 23.27 -16.56 -2.72
N GLN A 15 23.25 -16.27 -4.02
CA GLN A 15 24.43 -15.77 -4.73
C GLN A 15 24.92 -14.43 -4.17
N ASP A 16 23.99 -13.59 -3.70
CA ASP A 16 24.29 -12.31 -3.08
C ASP A 16 24.51 -12.41 -1.55
N GLY A 17 24.71 -13.62 -1.03
CA GLY A 17 25.04 -13.88 0.38
C GLY A 17 23.84 -13.93 1.33
N ILE A 18 22.61 -13.84 0.83
CA ILE A 18 21.39 -13.87 1.65
C ILE A 18 20.92 -15.32 1.84
N GLN A 19 21.20 -15.90 3.00
CA GLN A 19 20.86 -17.29 3.33
C GLN A 19 19.53 -17.45 4.10
N TYR A 20 18.50 -16.72 3.71
CA TYR A 20 17.18 -16.88 4.31
C TYR A 20 16.39 -18.03 3.67
N ASN A 21 15.58 -18.71 4.47
CA ASN A 21 14.55 -19.61 3.96
C ASN A 21 13.34 -18.79 3.46
N TRP A 22 12.46 -19.43 2.70
CA TRP A 22 11.29 -18.75 2.13
C TRP A 22 10.37 -18.12 3.18
N GLN A 23 10.17 -18.80 4.32
CA GLN A 23 9.32 -18.30 5.39
C GLN A 23 9.89 -17.00 5.99
N SER A 24 11.20 -16.95 6.23
CA SER A 24 11.90 -15.77 6.72
C SER A 24 11.80 -14.61 5.73
N ILE A 25 12.00 -14.87 4.44
CA ILE A 25 11.86 -13.84 3.39
C ILE A 25 10.43 -13.28 3.39
N ARG A 26 9.43 -14.16 3.45
CA ARG A 26 8.02 -13.75 3.50
C ARG A 26 7.73 -12.89 4.72
N ASN A 27 8.21 -13.28 5.90
CA ASN A 27 8.02 -12.53 7.14
C ASN A 27 8.74 -11.16 7.10
N ILE A 28 9.95 -11.11 6.52
CA ILE A 28 10.68 -9.84 6.35
C ILE A 28 9.91 -8.93 5.40
N LEU A 29 9.46 -9.43 4.26
CA LEU A 29 8.75 -8.63 3.26
C LEU A 29 7.32 -8.26 3.69
N SER A 30 6.66 -9.06 4.53
CA SER A 30 5.28 -8.77 4.98
C SER A 30 5.16 -7.52 5.83
N THR A 31 6.26 -7.02 6.41
CA THR A 31 6.26 -5.79 7.20
C THR A 31 6.39 -4.53 6.34
N HIS A 32 6.77 -4.64 5.06
CA HIS A 32 6.74 -3.54 4.10
C HIS A 32 5.33 -3.43 3.51
N VAL A 33 4.55 -2.47 4.00
CA VAL A 33 3.11 -2.36 3.72
C VAL A 33 2.75 -1.00 3.14
N ARG A 34 1.59 -0.96 2.47
CA ARG A 34 0.98 0.27 1.98
C ARG A 34 -0.10 0.72 2.95
N VAL A 35 0.05 1.94 3.47
CA VAL A 35 -0.90 2.57 4.39
C VAL A 35 -1.77 3.55 3.60
N THR A 36 -3.09 3.42 3.78
CA THR A 36 -4.07 4.38 3.24
C THR A 36 -4.75 5.07 4.40
N THR A 37 -4.60 6.39 4.47
CA THR A 37 -5.25 7.24 5.47
C THR A 37 -6.30 8.09 4.76
N MET A 38 -7.54 7.99 5.23
CA MET A 38 -8.67 8.77 4.72
C MET A 38 -9.22 9.63 5.86
N PHE A 39 -9.37 10.93 5.62
CA PHE A 39 -10.01 11.82 6.57
C PHE A 39 -10.99 12.76 5.87
N LYS A 40 -12.05 13.11 6.60
CA LYS A 40 -13.05 14.08 6.19
C LYS A 40 -12.60 15.44 6.71
N THR A 41 -12.65 16.44 5.84
CA THR A 41 -12.38 17.84 6.20
C THR A 41 -13.69 18.49 6.66
N ASP A 42 -13.61 19.56 7.43
CA ASP A 42 -14.78 20.35 7.85
C ASP A 42 -15.57 20.90 6.66
N ASP A 43 -14.88 21.17 5.54
CA ASP A 43 -15.47 21.49 4.22
C ASP A 43 -16.19 20.30 3.55
N GLY A 44 -16.34 19.19 4.28
CA GLY A 44 -16.84 17.86 3.89
C GLY A 44 -16.08 17.13 2.79
N SER A 45 -15.05 17.73 2.19
CA SER A 45 -14.18 17.03 1.23
C SER A 45 -13.44 15.86 1.88
N THR A 46 -13.21 14.79 1.12
CA THR A 46 -12.47 13.60 1.60
C THR A 46 -11.07 13.60 1.03
N VAL A 47 -10.06 13.60 1.91
CA VAL A 47 -8.65 13.50 1.51
C VAL A 47 -8.18 12.07 1.70
N ASN A 48 -7.75 11.44 0.61
CA ASN A 48 -7.14 10.12 0.59
C ASN A 48 -5.63 10.26 0.43
N ILE A 49 -4.87 9.91 1.46
CA ILE A 49 -3.41 9.85 1.43
C ILE A 49 -3.00 8.38 1.36
N ARG A 50 -2.26 8.00 0.32
CA ARG A 50 -1.66 6.67 0.18
C ARG A 50 -0.16 6.79 0.30
N ASN A 51 0.42 6.11 1.28
CA ASN A 51 1.85 6.11 1.54
C ASN A 51 2.38 4.68 1.72
N SER A 52 3.53 4.38 1.14
CA SER A 52 4.23 3.10 1.38
C SER A 52 5.20 3.27 2.55
N THR A 53 5.33 2.26 3.42
CA THR A 53 6.30 2.33 4.52
C THR A 53 7.74 2.36 3.98
N VAL A 54 8.67 2.92 4.76
CA VAL A 54 10.09 2.93 4.37
C VAL A 54 10.66 1.53 4.58
N PRO A 55 11.34 0.94 3.58
CA PRO A 55 11.85 -0.41 3.72
C PRO A 55 13.03 -0.47 4.71
N ILE A 56 13.02 -1.49 5.56
CA ILE A 56 14.06 -1.78 6.56
C ILE A 56 15.31 -2.35 5.86
N MET A 57 16.50 -2.24 6.46
CA MET A 57 17.78 -2.74 5.90
C MET A 57 17.69 -4.15 5.30
N ASN A 58 17.02 -5.09 5.98
CA ASN A 58 16.86 -6.46 5.49
C ASN A 58 16.01 -6.54 4.22
N GLN A 59 14.96 -5.71 4.11
CA GLN A 59 14.12 -5.62 2.91
C GLN A 59 14.88 -4.95 1.76
N VAL A 60 15.63 -3.89 2.07
CA VAL A 60 16.53 -3.20 1.13
C VAL A 60 17.55 -4.17 0.53
N ALA A 61 18.17 -5.01 1.35
CA ALA A 61 19.11 -6.04 0.88
C ALA A 61 18.46 -7.03 -0.08
N ILE A 62 17.26 -7.53 0.26
CA ILE A 62 16.50 -8.45 -0.61
C ILE A 62 16.13 -7.76 -1.93
N TYR A 63 15.60 -6.55 -1.89
CA TYR A 63 15.21 -5.82 -3.11
C TYR A 63 16.41 -5.48 -4.00
N LYS A 64 17.55 -5.12 -3.40
CA LYS A 64 18.80 -4.84 -4.11
C LYS A 64 19.33 -6.11 -4.81
N SER A 65 19.32 -7.25 -4.11
CA SER A 65 19.70 -8.54 -4.68
C SER A 65 18.79 -8.95 -5.85
N LEU A 66 17.48 -8.74 -5.70
CA LEU A 66 16.50 -9.01 -6.77
C LEU A 66 16.48 -7.95 -7.87
N LYS A 67 17.26 -6.86 -7.76
CA LYS A 67 17.31 -5.73 -8.69
C LYS A 67 15.94 -5.10 -8.96
N VAL A 68 15.08 -5.06 -7.94
CA VAL A 68 13.74 -4.46 -8.02
C VAL A 68 13.70 -3.09 -7.34
N LYS A 69 12.81 -2.21 -7.80
CA LYS A 69 12.59 -0.90 -7.17
C LYS A 69 12.06 -1.12 -5.73
N GLN A 70 12.77 -0.56 -4.76
CA GLN A 70 12.43 -0.71 -3.33
C GLN A 70 11.11 -0.08 -2.97
N GLN A 71 10.78 1.08 -3.56
CA GLN A 71 9.50 1.76 -3.38
C GLN A 71 8.69 1.65 -4.67
N PRO A 72 7.70 0.74 -4.73
CA PRO A 72 6.98 0.48 -5.96
C PRO A 72 6.06 1.65 -6.38
N MET A 73 5.61 2.47 -5.42
CA MET A 73 4.65 3.54 -5.67
C MET A 73 5.01 4.78 -4.88
N ASP A 74 4.93 5.93 -5.54
CA ASP A 74 5.14 7.23 -4.91
C ASP A 74 3.93 7.62 -4.03
N ARG A 75 4.14 8.61 -3.15
CA ARG A 75 3.08 9.14 -2.28
C ARG A 75 2.05 9.84 -3.15
N ILE A 76 0.79 9.41 -3.05
CA ILE A 76 -0.32 10.02 -3.80
C ILE A 76 -1.32 10.58 -2.79
N MET A 77 -1.71 11.84 -3.00
CA MET A 77 -2.77 12.51 -2.28
C MET A 77 -3.89 12.85 -3.25
N ILE A 78 -5.09 12.33 -2.99
CA ILE A 78 -6.27 12.62 -3.80
C ILE A 78 -7.29 13.32 -2.91
N LYS A 79 -7.63 14.56 -3.26
CA LYS A 79 -8.77 15.26 -2.67
C LYS A 79 -10.01 14.94 -3.50
N ILE A 80 -10.98 14.28 -2.89
CA ILE A 80 -12.28 14.01 -3.50
C ILE A 80 -13.24 15.10 -3.01
N PRO A 81 -13.73 15.98 -3.90
CA PRO A 81 -14.71 16.99 -3.52
C PRO A 81 -16.04 16.32 -3.14
N LEU A 82 -16.78 16.95 -2.23
CA LEU A 82 -18.11 16.52 -1.85
C LEU A 82 -19.00 16.32 -3.09
N LYS A 83 -19.67 15.18 -3.17
CA LYS A 83 -20.91 15.07 -3.95
C LYS A 83 -21.96 15.89 -3.19
N LYS A 84 -22.41 17.01 -3.76
CA LYS A 84 -23.47 17.85 -3.16
C LYS A 84 -24.64 16.96 -2.76
N PRO A 85 -25.23 17.12 -1.56
CA PRO A 85 -26.47 16.44 -1.25
C PRO A 85 -27.49 16.88 -2.31
N THR A 86 -28.00 15.93 -3.09
CA THR A 86 -29.21 16.15 -3.87
C THR A 86 -30.27 16.60 -2.88
N THR A 87 -30.77 17.83 -3.04
CA THR A 87 -31.88 18.36 -2.26
C THR A 87 -33.06 17.40 -2.35
N GLU A 88 -33.29 16.61 -1.30
CA GLU A 88 -34.63 16.09 -1.02
C GLU A 88 -35.49 17.31 -0.67
N LYS A 89 -36.46 17.61 -1.55
CA LYS A 89 -37.48 18.61 -1.27
C LYS A 89 -38.30 18.12 -0.08
N CYS A 90 -38.15 18.74 1.09
CA CYS A 90 -39.23 18.77 2.07
C CYS A 90 -40.39 19.58 1.47
N SER A 91 -41.45 18.91 1.01
CA SER A 91 -42.78 19.55 0.98
C SER A 91 -43.38 19.32 2.35
N GLY A 92 -43.26 20.32 3.22
CA GLY A 92 -44.13 20.42 4.38
C GLY A 92 -45.47 20.97 3.91
N GLU A 93 -46.51 20.18 4.05
CA GLU A 93 -47.88 20.66 4.07
C GLU A 93 -48.43 20.39 5.47
N ASN A 94 -49.00 21.44 6.04
CA ASN A 94 -49.28 21.68 7.45
C ASN A 94 -50.52 20.92 7.95
N LEU A 95 -50.59 20.84 9.28
CA LEU A 95 -51.73 20.41 10.10
C LEU A 95 -53.06 21.07 9.72
N VAL A 96 -54.15 20.28 9.69
CA VAL A 96 -55.48 20.40 10.36
C VAL A 96 -56.49 19.49 9.67
#